data_AF-A0A4R3M0I2-F1
#
_entry.id   AF-A0A4R3M0I2-F1
#
_cell.length_a   1.000
_cell.length_b   1.000
_cell.length_c   1.000
_cell.angle_alpha   90.00
_cell.angle_beta   90.00
_cell.angle_gamma   90.00
#
_symmetry.space_group_name_H-M   'P 1'
#
loop_
_entity.id
_entity.type
_entity.pdbx_description
1 polymer ?
#
loop_
_entity_poly.entity_id
_entity_poly.type
_entity_poly.pdbx_seq_one_letter_code
_entity_poly.pdbx_strand_id
1 'polypeptide(L)' 'MDMPDLPTYPALGFLVKHGKWLSLLVAALPLLGGLAAVLSGGPLLLLAAGLVLAPLLLLFMLTYVEMARVISDTMIPR' A
#
# COMPACT_ATOMS: atom_id res chain seq x y z
N MET A 1 35.23 14.03 -12.03
CA MET A 1 33.83 14.47 -12.09
C MET A 1 33.16 13.84 -10.89
N ASP A 2 33.14 14.55 -9.78
CA ASP A 2 32.45 14.12 -8.56
C ASP A 2 30.94 14.23 -8.82
N MET A 3 30.30 13.10 -9.10
CA MET A 3 28.84 13.05 -9.07
C MET A 3 28.42 13.15 -7.60
N PRO A 4 27.61 14.13 -7.21
CA PRO A 4 27.08 14.20 -5.85
C PRO A 4 26.33 12.89 -5.57
N ASP A 5 26.61 12.28 -4.42
CA ASP A 5 25.85 11.18 -3.82
C ASP A 5 24.41 11.65 -3.53
N LEU A 6 23.62 11.88 -4.58
CA LEU A 6 22.19 12.01 -4.43
C LEU A 6 21.71 10.65 -3.94
N PRO A 7 20.94 10.56 -2.84
CA PRO A 7 20.25 9.32 -2.52
C PRO A 7 19.36 9.03 -3.73
N THR A 8 19.78 8.10 -4.60
CA THR A 8 19.33 8.06 -6.00
C THR A 8 17.81 7.93 -6.12
N TYR A 9 17.13 7.36 -5.12
CA TYR A 9 15.66 7.46 -4.95
C TYR A 9 15.25 7.32 -3.47
N PRO A 10 15.13 8.40 -2.67
CA PRO A 10 14.76 8.31 -1.26
C PRO A 10 13.31 7.82 -1.09
N ALA A 11 12.45 8.13 -2.06
CA ALA A 11 11.07 7.65 -2.13
C ALA A 11 11.00 6.13 -2.29
N LEU A 12 11.88 5.51 -3.09
CA LEU A 12 11.96 4.06 -3.21
C LEU A 12 12.44 3.42 -1.91
N GLY A 13 13.48 3.98 -1.28
CA GLY A 13 13.95 3.49 0.03
C GLY A 13 12.86 3.53 1.10
N PHE A 14 12.06 4.60 1.11
CA PHE A 14 10.91 4.71 2.01
C PHE A 14 9.82 3.68 1.69
N LEU A 15 9.50 3.49 0.40
CA LEU A 15 8.50 2.53 -0.07
C LEU A 15 8.91 1.07 0.18
N VAL A 16 10.18 0.72 0.01
CA VAL A 16 10.70 -0.63 0.28
C VAL A 16 10.74 -0.90 1.80
N LYS A 17 10.99 0.13 2.63
CA LYS A 17 11.03 0.00 4.09
C LYS A 17 9.65 -0.02 4.73
N HIS A 18 8.70 0.80 4.25
CA HIS A 18 7.38 0.99 4.85
C HIS A 18 6.20 0.52 3.99
N GLY A 19 6.44 0.02 2.77
CA GLY A 19 5.40 -0.32 1.80
C GLY A 19 4.36 -1.29 2.35
N LYS A 20 4.79 -2.30 3.13
CA LYS A 20 3.86 -3.24 3.81
C LYS A 20 2.96 -2.54 4.83
N TRP A 21 3.49 -1.57 5.57
CA TRP A 21 2.72 -0.81 6.57
C TRP A 21 1.77 0.18 5.91
N LEU A 22 2.22 0.84 4.83
CA LEU A 22 1.40 1.71 3.99
C LEU A 22 0.25 0.93 3.34
N SER A 23 0.54 -0.26 2.83
CA SER A 23 -0.46 -1.17 2.23
C SER A 23 -1.56 -1.51 3.23
N LEU A 24 -1.18 -1.75 4.48
CA LEU A 24 -2.11 -2.13 5.54
C LEU A 24 -3.00 -0.93 5.96
N LEU A 25 -2.43 0.27 6.06
CA LEU A 25 -3.19 1.51 6.28
C LEU A 25 -4.19 1.78 5.16
N VAL A 26 -3.76 1.64 3.91
CA VAL A 26 -4.60 1.89 2.74
C VAL A 26 -5.70 0.82 2.63
N ALA A 27 -5.39 -0.44 2.92
CA ALA A 27 -6.37 -1.53 2.95
C ALA A 27 -7.37 -1.44 4.11
N ALA A 28 -7.06 -0.69 5.17
CA ALA A 28 -8.01 -0.44 6.25
C ALA A 28 -9.10 0.57 5.87
N LEU A 29 -8.86 1.45 4.89
CA LEU A 29 -9.80 2.49 4.48
C LEU A 29 -11.15 1.94 3.99
N PRO A 30 -11.23 0.92 3.11
CA PRO A 30 -12.51 0.33 2.70
C PRO A 30 -13.29 -0.29 3.87
N LEU A 31 -12.56 -0.91 4.82
CA LEU A 31 -13.15 -1.51 6.02
C LEU A 31 -13.74 -0.45 6.95
N LEU A 32 -12.96 0.61 7.23
CA LEU A 32 -13.39 1.74 8.04
C LEU A 32 -14.52 2.52 7.36
N GLY A 33 -14.46 2.69 6.05
CA GLY A 33 -15.51 3.33 5.25
C GLY A 33 -16.81 2.54 5.28
N GLY A 34 -16.75 1.21 5.13
CA GLY A 34 -17.90 0.33 5.27
C GLY A 34 -18.49 0.34 6.68
N LEU A 35 -17.64 0.38 7.71
CA LEU A 35 -18.06 0.47 9.11
C LEU A 35 -18.75 1.81 9.41
N ALA A 36 -18.14 2.93 8.98
CA ALA A 36 -18.71 4.27 9.15
C ALA A 36 -20.05 4.41 8.41
N ALA A 37 -20.18 3.83 7.21
CA ALA A 37 -21.41 3.84 6.45
C ALA A 37 -22.54 3.05 7.13
N VAL A 38 -22.24 1.94 7.80
CA VAL A 38 -23.26 1.21 8.57
C VAL A 38 -23.64 1.98 9.84
N LEU A 39 -22.67 2.61 10.51
CA LEU A 39 -22.92 3.42 11.70
C LEU A 39 -23.76 4.68 11.40
N SER A 40 -23.73 5.20 10.18
CA SER A 40 -24.58 6.31 9.73
C SER A 40 -25.98 5.89 9.27
N GLY A 41 -26.34 4.60 9.42
CA GLY A 41 -27.64 4.05 9.00
C GLY A 41 -27.68 3.56 7.55
N GLY A 42 -26.52 3.45 6.90
CA GLY A 42 -26.39 2.88 5.56
C GLY A 42 -26.58 1.36 5.52
N PRO A 43 -26.74 0.79 4.31
CA PRO A 43 -26.98 -0.64 4.15
C PRO A 43 -25.77 -1.49 4.56
N LEU A 44 -26.04 -2.62 5.23
CA LEU A 44 -25.04 -3.65 5.58
C LEU A 44 -24.21 -4.16 4.38
N LEU A 45 -24.76 -4.06 3.17
CA LEU A 45 -24.05 -4.32 1.92
C LEU A 45 -22.76 -3.52 1.77
N LEU A 46 -22.69 -2.28 2.28
CA LEU A 46 -21.48 -1.46 2.23
C LEU A 46 -20.37 -2.01 3.12
N LEU A 47 -20.72 -2.62 4.26
CA LEU A 47 -19.75 -3.28 5.12
C LEU A 47 -19.27 -4.60 4.50
N ALA A 48 -20.16 -5.37 3.87
CA ALA A 48 -19.77 -6.55 3.10
C ALA A 48 -18.84 -6.18 1.93
N ALA A 49 -19.17 -5.12 1.19
CA ALA A 49 -18.32 -4.60 0.13
C ALA A 49 -16.95 -4.16 0.67
N GLY A 50 -16.90 -3.43 1.79
CA GLY A 50 -15.66 -3.03 2.45
C GLY A 50 -14.82 -4.23 2.92
N LEU A 51 -15.45 -5.27 3.44
CA LEU A 51 -14.80 -6.52 3.88
C LEU A 51 -14.18 -7.29 2.72
N VAL A 52 -14.77 -7.22 1.53
CA VAL A 52 -14.22 -7.85 0.31
C VAL A 52 -13.17 -6.95 -0.35
N LEU A 53 -13.40 -5.64 -0.42
CA LEU A 53 -12.47 -4.69 -1.04
C LEU A 53 -11.16 -4.58 -0.26
N ALA A 54 -11.20 -4.58 1.08
CA ALA A 54 -10.03 -4.43 1.93
C ALA A 54 -8.91 -5.47 1.63
N PRO A 55 -9.17 -6.80 1.66
CA PRO A 55 -8.16 -7.78 1.32
C PRO A 55 -7.75 -7.73 -0.16
N LEU A 56 -8.67 -7.41 -1.08
CA LEU A 56 -8.36 -7.22 -2.50
C LEU A 56 -7.37 -6.08 -2.72
N LEU A 57 -7.61 -4.93 -2.11
CA LEU A 57 -6.76 -3.75 -2.17
C LEU A 57 -5.41 -4.03 -1.50
N LEU A 58 -5.41 -4.74 -0.37
CA LEU A 58 -4.20 -5.16 0.32
C LEU A 58 -3.33 -6.04 -0.58
N LEU A 59 -3.94 -7.02 -1.26
CA LEU A 59 -3.23 -7.94 -2.13
C LEU A 59 -2.63 -7.20 -3.33
N PHE A 60 -3.41 -6.33 -3.98
CA PHE A 60 -2.91 -5.45 -5.02
C PHE A 60 -1.72 -4.62 -4.55
N MET A 61 -1.82 -3.98 -3.38
CA MET A 61 -0.79 -3.08 -2.90
C MET A 61 0.47 -3.83 -2.47
N LEU A 62 0.33 -5.02 -1.89
CA LEU A 62 1.46 -5.93 -1.64
C LEU A 62 2.16 -6.30 -2.95
N THR A 63 1.41 -6.66 -3.99
CA THR A 63 1.99 -6.96 -5.31
C THR A 63 2.75 -5.76 -5.88
N TYR A 64 2.22 -4.54 -5.76
CA TYR A 64 2.92 -3.32 -6.18
C TYR A 64 4.22 -3.07 -5.40
N VAL A 65 4.18 -3.22 -4.08
CA VAL A 65 5.37 -3.05 -3.21
C VAL A 65 6.43 -4.08 -3.53
N GLU A 66 6.03 -5.32 -3.77
CA GLU A 66 6.93 -6.43 -4.11
C GLU A 66 7.56 -6.21 -5.49
N MET A 67 6.77 -5.78 -6.47
CA MET A 67 7.30 -5.37 -7.78
C MET A 67 8.29 -4.20 -7.66
N ALA A 68 7.97 -3.18 -6.87
CA ALA A 68 8.87 -2.07 -6.63
C ALA A 68 10.18 -2.52 -5.96
N ARG A 69 10.11 -3.48 -5.02
CA ARG A 69 11.29 -4.07 -4.37
C ARG A 69 12.14 -4.86 -5.36
N VAL A 70 11.54 -5.71 -6.19
CA VAL A 70 12.25 -6.47 -7.24
C VAL A 70 12.96 -5.51 -8.20
N ILE A 71 12.28 -4.46 -8.67
CA ILE A 71 12.89 -3.45 -9.54
C ILE A 71 14.05 -2.76 -8.82
N SER A 72 13.88 -2.38 -7.54
CA SER A 72 14.96 -1.76 -6.77
C SER A 72 16.16 -2.69 -6.58
N ASP A 73 15.93 -3.98 -6.38
CA ASP A 73 16.98 -5.00 -6.22
C ASP A 73 17.72 -5.24 -7.55
N THR A 74 17.04 -5.12 -8.70
CA THR A 74 17.70 -5.21 -10.02
C THR A 74 18.48 -3.95 -10.40
N MET A 75 18.06 -2.77 -9.91
CA MET A 75 18.69 -1.48 -10.21
C MET A 75 19.88 -1.17 -9.29
N ILE A 76 19.88 -1.70 -8.07
CA ILE A 76 20.97 -1.56 -7.09
C ILE A 76 21.43 -2.98 -6.74
N PRO A 77 22.29 -3.59 -7.58
CA PRO A 77 22.94 -4.83 -7.19
C PRO A 77 23.78 -4.57 -5.94
N ARG A 78 23.50 -5.29 -4.86
CA ARG A 78 24.34 -5.26 -3.65
C ARG A 78 25.71 -5.87 -3.91
#